data_AF-A0A6N9IXP6-F1
#
_entry.id   AF-A0A6N9IXP6-F1
#
_cell.length_a   1.000
_cell.length_b   1.000
_cell.length_c   1.000
_cell.angle_alpha   90.00
_cell.angle_beta   90.00
_cell.angle_gamma   90.00
#
_symmetry.space_group_name_H-M   'P 1'
#
loop_
_entity.id
_entity.type
_entity.pdbx_description
1 polymer ?
#
loop_
_entity_poly.entity_id
_entity_poly.type
_entity_poly.pdbx_seq_one_letter_code
_entity_poly.pdbx_strand_id
1 'polypeptide(L)'
;MKNQKYLYKGRDFIKLRKTVGKLLIATLFSIALLFFSSIHPVFALDWSDNEWTNCPKTIEGTWVSEKTNPVNNKNLNVRRNTISITQKDNVLASGTAFEKKGSFFEMVLQSIENGKDTYFKIRPHLVQSNPGNNNKSDCWIKVFQFNSQAHAKFDKYSNWDIYQLKPD
;
A
#
# COMPACT_ATOMS: atom_id res chain seq x y z
N MET A 1 4.59 46.89 56.64
CA MET A 1 3.65 46.16 55.76
C MET A 1 4.04 46.31 54.26
N LYS A 2 5.02 45.56 53.75
CA LYS A 2 5.39 45.58 52.30
C LYS A 2 5.47 44.20 51.61
N ASN A 3 5.45 43.08 52.35
CA ASN A 3 5.67 41.74 51.78
C ASN A 3 4.42 41.07 51.16
N GLN A 4 3.20 41.50 51.47
CA GLN A 4 1.99 40.84 50.95
C GLN A 4 1.69 41.15 49.47
N LYS A 5 2.17 42.29 48.94
CA LYS A 5 1.89 42.71 47.55
C LYS A 5 2.64 41.88 46.50
N TYR A 6 3.83 41.36 46.84
CA TYR A 6 4.67 40.58 45.90
C TYR A 6 4.25 39.11 45.82
N LEU A 7 3.75 38.53 46.93
CA LEU A 7 3.25 37.16 46.96
C LEU A 7 1.96 36.98 46.14
N TYR A 8 1.07 37.97 46.15
CA TYR A 8 -0.19 37.91 45.39
C TYR A 8 0.06 37.93 43.87
N LYS A 9 1.00 38.79 43.43
CA LYS A 9 1.36 38.93 42.00
C LYS A 9 1.99 37.64 41.44
N GLY A 10 2.87 36.98 42.19
CA GLY A 10 3.51 35.72 41.75
C GLY A 10 2.55 34.53 41.64
N ARG A 11 1.54 34.45 42.52
CA ARG A 11 0.55 33.36 42.53
C ARG A 11 -0.38 33.40 41.31
N ASP A 12 -0.74 34.60 40.85
CA ASP A 12 -1.58 34.79 39.66
C ASP A 12 -0.83 34.45 38.37
N PHE A 13 0.46 34.78 38.26
CA PHE A 13 1.28 34.37 37.11
C PHE A 13 1.45 32.84 37.03
N ILE A 14 1.58 32.15 38.16
CA ILE A 14 1.68 30.67 38.19
C ILE A 14 0.34 30.02 37.78
N LYS A 15 -0.79 30.58 38.22
CA LYS A 15 -2.12 30.12 37.79
C LYS A 15 -2.33 30.36 36.29
N LEU A 16 -2.00 31.54 35.79
CA LEU A 16 -2.09 31.89 34.37
C LEU A 16 -1.24 30.93 33.51
N ARG A 17 0.01 30.66 33.90
CA ARG A 17 0.89 29.73 33.20
C ARG A 17 0.35 28.30 33.19
N LYS A 18 -0.25 27.83 34.29
CA LYS A 18 -0.90 26.51 34.35
C LYS A 18 -2.15 26.43 33.45
N THR A 19 -2.96 27.49 33.41
CA THR A 19 -4.16 27.54 32.56
C THR A 19 -3.79 27.58 31.08
N VAL A 20 -2.83 28.42 30.69
CA VAL A 20 -2.31 28.49 29.31
C VAL A 20 -1.66 27.17 28.90
N GLY A 21 -0.88 26.54 29.79
CA GLY A 21 -0.29 25.23 29.55
C GLY A 21 -1.34 24.13 29.32
N LYS A 22 -2.40 24.09 30.14
CA LYS A 22 -3.51 23.15 29.95
C LYS A 22 -4.25 23.39 28.62
N LEU A 23 -4.46 24.66 28.24
CA LEU A 23 -5.10 25.02 26.98
C LEU A 23 -4.26 24.57 25.78
N LEU A 24 -2.94 24.77 25.82
CA LEU A 24 -2.00 24.32 24.78
C LEU A 24 -1.98 22.79 24.64
N ILE A 25 -1.96 22.06 25.76
CA ILE A 25 -2.02 20.59 25.74
C ILE A 25 -3.35 20.12 25.15
N ALA A 26 -4.47 20.71 25.57
CA ALA A 26 -5.78 20.35 25.05
C ALA A 26 -5.91 20.63 23.55
N THR A 27 -5.39 21.77 23.07
CA THR A 27 -5.39 22.10 21.64
C THR A 27 -4.51 21.16 20.83
N LEU A 28 -3.30 20.82 21.31
CA LEU A 28 -2.44 19.83 20.65
C LEU A 28 -3.11 18.45 20.57
N PHE A 29 -3.78 18.01 21.65
CA PHE A 29 -4.53 16.74 21.65
C PHE A 29 -5.71 16.77 20.67
N SER A 30 -6.48 17.85 20.63
CA SER A 30 -7.59 18.00 19.69
C SER A 30 -7.12 18.00 18.24
N ILE A 31 -6.01 18.67 17.94
CA ILE A 31 -5.41 18.67 16.60
C ILE A 31 -4.96 17.25 16.23
N ALA A 32 -4.26 16.55 17.13
CA ALA A 32 -3.84 15.17 16.88
C ALA A 32 -5.04 14.25 16.60
N LEU A 33 -6.12 14.36 17.40
CA LEU A 33 -7.33 13.56 17.21
C LEU A 33 -7.97 13.80 15.84
N LEU A 34 -8.06 15.06 15.40
CA LEU A 34 -8.57 15.44 14.08
C LEU A 34 -7.72 14.88 12.94
N PHE A 35 -6.39 14.88 13.10
CA PHE A 35 -5.49 14.26 12.13
C PHE A 35 -5.70 12.74 12.05
N PHE A 36 -5.87 12.05 13.17
CA PHE A 36 -6.11 10.60 13.17
C PHE A 36 -7.50 10.20 12.64
N SER A 37 -8.55 10.98 12.90
CA SER A 37 -9.90 10.66 12.40
C SER A 37 -10.08 10.91 10.91
N SER A 38 -9.23 11.75 10.31
CA SER A 38 -9.30 12.08 8.88
C SER A 38 -8.63 11.03 7.99
N ILE A 39 -7.81 10.15 8.56
CA ILE A 39 -7.12 9.08 7.84
C ILE A 39 -7.96 7.82 7.98
N HIS A 40 -8.90 7.61 7.06
CA HIS A 40 -9.55 6.31 6.94
C HIS A 40 -8.51 5.34 6.35
N PRO A 41 -8.09 4.29 7.07
CA PRO A 41 -7.22 3.29 6.47
C PRO A 41 -7.97 2.65 5.30
N VAL A 42 -7.43 2.80 4.10
CA VAL A 42 -7.87 1.99 2.96
C VAL A 42 -7.35 0.58 3.23
N PHE A 43 -8.22 -0.30 3.68
CA PHE A 43 -7.88 -1.69 3.89
C PHE A 43 -7.60 -2.34 2.53
N ALA A 44 -6.47 -3.03 2.42
CA ALA A 44 -6.21 -3.90 1.29
C ALA A 44 -7.09 -5.15 1.43
N LEU A 45 -7.69 -5.59 0.32
CA LEU A 45 -8.50 -6.81 0.31
C LEU A 45 -7.63 -8.07 0.50
N ASP A 46 -8.18 -9.07 1.17
CA ASP A 46 -7.74 -10.46 1.09
C ASP A 46 -8.41 -11.15 -0.11
N TRP A 47 -7.77 -12.17 -0.69
CA TRP A 47 -8.39 -12.97 -1.76
C TRP A 47 -9.56 -13.84 -1.30
N SER A 48 -9.70 -14.03 0.01
CA SER A 48 -10.83 -14.71 0.63
C SER A 48 -12.03 -13.79 0.91
N ASP A 49 -11.86 -12.48 0.71
CA ASP A 49 -12.91 -11.49 0.92
C ASP A 49 -14.05 -11.67 -0.09
N ASN A 50 -15.29 -11.44 0.37
CA ASN A 50 -16.50 -11.70 -0.43
C ASN A 50 -16.64 -10.70 -1.59
N GLU A 51 -15.94 -9.57 -1.49
CA GLU A 51 -15.89 -8.47 -2.44
C GLU A 51 -15.24 -8.88 -3.79
N TRP A 52 -14.58 -10.05 -3.84
CA TRP A 52 -14.05 -10.66 -5.07
C TRP A 52 -15.09 -11.39 -5.93
N THR A 53 -16.37 -11.05 -5.85
CA THR A 53 -17.38 -11.61 -6.74
C THR A 53 -16.98 -11.35 -8.21
N ASN A 54 -16.73 -12.41 -8.99
CA ASN A 54 -16.21 -12.43 -10.37
C ASN A 54 -14.68 -12.37 -10.54
N CYS A 55 -13.91 -12.55 -9.46
CA CYS A 55 -12.46 -12.64 -9.52
C CYS A 55 -11.94 -13.97 -8.97
N PRO A 56 -10.73 -14.37 -9.35
CA PRO A 56 -10.15 -15.60 -8.85
C PRO A 56 -9.90 -15.47 -7.34
N LYS A 57 -10.19 -16.53 -6.59
CA LYS A 57 -9.87 -16.65 -5.16
C LYS A 57 -8.37 -16.84 -4.89
N THR A 58 -7.57 -16.80 -5.94
CA THR A 58 -6.13 -16.99 -5.95
C THR A 58 -5.51 -15.97 -6.88
N ILE A 59 -4.24 -15.69 -6.68
CA ILE A 59 -3.47 -14.78 -7.53
C ILE A 59 -3.09 -15.38 -8.89
N GLU A 60 -3.35 -16.68 -9.10
CA GLU A 60 -3.10 -17.37 -10.37
C GLU A 60 -3.90 -16.72 -11.51
N GLY A 61 -3.22 -16.49 -12.64
CA GLY A 61 -3.81 -15.80 -13.79
C GLY A 61 -2.77 -15.06 -14.61
N THR A 62 -3.23 -14.45 -15.69
CA THR A 62 -2.42 -13.54 -16.52
C THR A 62 -2.90 -12.12 -16.25
N TRP A 63 -2.06 -11.32 -15.64
CA TRP A 63 -2.38 -9.95 -15.25
C TRP A 63 -1.66 -8.97 -16.19
N VAL A 64 -2.37 -7.99 -16.73
CA VAL A 64 -1.85 -7.03 -17.71
C VAL A 64 -1.70 -5.68 -17.03
N SER A 65 -0.51 -5.07 -17.10
CA SER A 65 -0.27 -3.73 -16.57
C SER A 65 -1.19 -2.71 -17.26
N GLU A 66 -1.79 -1.82 -16.48
CA GLU A 66 -2.68 -0.76 -16.95
C GLU A 66 -1.93 0.37 -17.70
N LYS A 67 -0.60 0.45 -17.57
CA LYS A 67 0.16 1.61 -18.08
C LYS A 67 -0.13 1.92 -19.55
N THR A 68 -0.24 3.21 -19.80
CA THR A 68 -0.81 3.93 -20.96
C THR A 68 -0.14 3.70 -22.32
N ASN A 69 0.79 2.77 -22.47
CA ASN A 69 1.48 2.55 -23.74
C ASN A 69 1.52 1.08 -24.15
N PRO A 70 0.71 0.64 -25.14
CA PRO A 70 0.55 -0.77 -25.52
C PRO A 70 1.87 -1.44 -25.96
N VAL A 71 2.87 -0.64 -26.37
CA VAL A 71 4.20 -1.13 -26.76
C VAL A 71 5.01 -1.64 -25.56
N ASN A 72 4.71 -1.19 -24.35
CA ASN A 72 5.46 -1.53 -23.14
C ASN A 72 4.63 -2.29 -22.09
N ASN A 73 3.50 -2.86 -22.51
CA ASN A 73 2.64 -3.62 -21.60
C ASN A 73 3.41 -4.83 -21.07
N LYS A 74 3.58 -4.84 -19.75
CA LYS A 74 4.13 -5.97 -19.02
C LYS A 74 2.97 -6.84 -18.56
N ASN A 75 3.11 -8.14 -18.79
CA ASN A 75 2.19 -9.14 -18.26
C ASN A 75 2.86 -9.82 -17.07
N LEU A 76 2.14 -9.89 -15.96
CA LEU A 76 2.50 -10.70 -14.81
C LEU A 76 1.74 -12.02 -14.93
N ASN A 77 2.46 -13.09 -15.22
CA ASN A 77 1.91 -14.43 -15.30
C ASN A 77 2.17 -15.13 -13.97
N VAL A 78 1.11 -15.53 -13.30
CA VAL A 78 1.17 -16.25 -12.03
C VAL A 78 0.59 -17.63 -12.23
N ARG A 79 1.39 -18.65 -11.92
CA ARG A 79 1.04 -20.07 -11.90
C ARG A 79 1.44 -20.63 -10.54
N ARG A 80 0.88 -21.78 -10.16
CA ARG A 80 0.99 -22.40 -8.83
C ARG A 80 2.36 -22.24 -8.13
N ASN A 81 3.46 -22.49 -8.84
CA ASN A 81 4.83 -22.38 -8.30
C ASN A 81 5.74 -21.43 -9.09
N THR A 82 5.21 -20.72 -10.10
CA THR A 82 6.04 -19.97 -11.04
C THR A 82 5.40 -18.64 -11.33
N ILE A 83 6.19 -17.59 -11.21
CA ILE A 83 5.79 -16.24 -11.58
C ILE A 83 6.76 -15.73 -12.63
N SER A 84 6.24 -15.07 -13.65
CA SER A 84 7.05 -14.41 -14.65
C SER A 84 6.47 -13.06 -15.06
N ILE A 85 7.35 -12.11 -15.34
CA ILE A 85 7.00 -10.87 -16.01
C ILE A 85 7.41 -11.01 -17.46
N THR A 86 6.46 -10.89 -18.38
CA THR A 86 6.71 -10.91 -19.82
C THR A 86 6.41 -9.56 -20.46
N GLN A 87 7.11 -9.22 -21.53
CA GLN A 87 6.86 -8.04 -22.36
C GLN A 87 7.09 -8.43 -23.81
N LYS A 88 6.08 -8.26 -24.68
CA LYS A 88 6.13 -8.72 -26.09
C LYS A 88 6.64 -10.17 -26.22
N ASP A 89 6.08 -11.06 -25.40
CA ASP A 89 6.41 -12.49 -25.31
C ASP A 89 7.82 -12.85 -24.82
N ASN A 90 8.69 -11.86 -24.56
CA ASN A 90 9.96 -12.09 -23.90
C ASN A 90 9.79 -12.13 -22.38
N VAL A 91 10.36 -13.13 -21.73
CA VAL A 91 10.44 -13.20 -20.27
C VAL A 91 11.51 -12.21 -19.80
N LEU A 92 11.11 -11.23 -18.98
CA LEU A 92 12.02 -10.24 -18.40
C LEU A 92 12.58 -10.70 -17.06
N ALA A 93 11.73 -11.34 -16.27
CA ALA A 93 12.08 -11.85 -14.96
C ALA A 93 11.20 -13.04 -14.62
N SER A 94 11.75 -13.99 -13.88
CA SER A 94 10.99 -15.15 -13.39
C SER A 94 11.49 -15.59 -12.03
N GLY A 95 10.63 -16.29 -11.30
CA GLY A 95 10.97 -16.84 -9.99
C GLY A 95 9.85 -17.66 -9.40
N THR A 96 10.09 -18.17 -8.21
CA THR A 96 9.09 -18.91 -7.43
C THR A 96 8.34 -17.94 -6.51
N ALA A 97 7.03 -18.15 -6.37
CA ALA A 97 6.24 -17.43 -5.38
C ALA A 97 6.78 -17.73 -3.97
N PHE A 98 6.99 -16.70 -3.16
CA PHE A 98 7.19 -16.89 -1.74
C PHE A 98 5.83 -16.86 -1.04
N GLU A 99 5.79 -17.51 0.11
CA GLU A 99 4.66 -17.72 1.02
C GLU A 99 3.58 -16.61 1.01
N LYS A 100 2.29 -17.02 0.95
CA LYS A 100 1.15 -16.11 1.22
C LYS A 100 1.29 -15.59 2.65
N LYS A 101 1.50 -14.28 2.82
CA LYS A 101 1.61 -13.65 4.15
C LYS A 101 0.41 -12.75 4.39
N GLY A 102 -0.61 -13.30 5.03
CA GLY A 102 -1.86 -12.58 5.27
C GLY A 102 -2.48 -12.09 3.96
N SER A 103 -2.68 -10.77 3.86
CA SER A 103 -3.33 -10.09 2.73
C SER A 103 -2.40 -9.75 1.55
N PHE A 104 -1.14 -10.21 1.54
CA PHE A 104 -0.23 -9.95 0.43
C PHE A 104 0.61 -11.17 0.04
N PHE A 105 1.05 -11.17 -1.21
CA PHE A 105 1.96 -12.17 -1.77
C PHE A 105 3.32 -11.53 -1.96
N GLU A 106 4.35 -12.10 -1.34
CA GLU A 106 5.73 -11.70 -1.58
C GLU A 106 6.33 -12.64 -2.63
N MET A 107 7.18 -12.11 -3.49
CA MET A 107 7.92 -12.93 -4.44
C MET A 107 9.30 -12.32 -4.70
N VAL A 108 10.20 -13.17 -5.19
CA VAL A 108 11.49 -12.74 -5.72
C VAL A 108 11.54 -13.18 -7.16
N LEU A 109 11.76 -12.24 -8.07
CA LEU A 109 11.97 -12.53 -9.48
C LEU A 109 13.41 -12.18 -9.82
N GLN A 110 14.10 -13.13 -10.43
CA GLN A 110 15.41 -12.87 -10.98
C GLN A 110 15.26 -12.30 -12.38
N SER A 111 15.89 -11.16 -12.66
CA SER A 111 15.93 -10.61 -14.01
C SER A 111 16.77 -11.49 -14.91
N ILE A 112 16.26 -11.78 -16.11
CA ILE A 112 16.95 -12.59 -17.11
C ILE A 112 18.10 -11.81 -17.75
N GLU A 113 17.95 -10.50 -17.92
CA GLU A 113 18.89 -9.66 -18.67
C GLU A 113 20.18 -9.35 -17.89
N ASN A 114 20.07 -9.17 -16.57
CA ASN A 114 21.19 -8.73 -15.73
C ASN A 114 21.41 -9.60 -14.49
N GLY A 115 20.67 -10.70 -14.34
CA GLY A 115 20.80 -11.69 -13.26
C GLY A 115 20.47 -11.14 -11.87
N LYS A 116 20.04 -9.87 -11.76
CA LYS A 116 19.76 -9.21 -10.49
C LYS A 116 18.39 -9.62 -9.98
N ASP A 117 18.35 -9.96 -8.70
CA ASP A 117 17.09 -10.22 -8.02
C ASP A 117 16.31 -8.93 -7.82
N THR A 118 15.06 -8.97 -8.22
CA THR A 118 14.07 -7.93 -7.96
C THR A 118 12.99 -8.52 -7.07
N TYR A 119 12.70 -7.82 -5.98
CA TYR A 119 11.73 -8.27 -4.99
C TYR A 119 10.40 -7.62 -5.32
N PHE A 120 9.31 -8.37 -5.28
CA PHE A 120 7.98 -7.84 -5.52
C PHE A 120 7.03 -8.19 -4.38
N LYS A 121 6.08 -7.30 -4.10
CA LYS A 121 4.92 -7.58 -3.25
C LYS A 121 3.66 -7.31 -4.05
N ILE A 122 2.75 -8.27 -4.12
CA ILE A 122 1.43 -8.08 -4.70
C ILE A 122 0.44 -7.87 -3.56
N ARG A 123 -0.25 -6.75 -3.62
CA ARG A 123 -1.40 -6.47 -2.76
C ARG A 123 -2.66 -6.48 -3.63
N PRO A 124 -3.65 -7.28 -3.27
CA PRO A 124 -4.95 -7.20 -3.91
C PRO A 124 -5.55 -5.81 -3.63
N HIS A 125 -6.16 -5.19 -4.63
CA HIS A 125 -6.71 -3.86 -4.49
C HIS A 125 -7.99 -3.75 -5.31
N LEU A 126 -9.12 -3.41 -4.70
CA LEU A 126 -10.28 -2.99 -5.47
C LEU A 126 -10.02 -1.56 -5.94
N VAL A 127 -9.80 -1.37 -7.23
CA VAL A 127 -10.02 -0.05 -7.84
C VAL A 127 -11.43 -0.13 -8.38
N GLN A 128 -12.31 0.75 -7.90
CA GLN A 128 -13.70 0.77 -8.34
C GLN A 128 -13.71 0.99 -9.85
N SER A 129 -13.97 -0.07 -10.61
CA SER A 129 -14.24 0.07 -12.04
C SER A 129 -15.50 0.92 -12.16
N ASN A 130 -15.50 1.86 -13.10
CA ASN A 130 -16.62 2.77 -13.28
C ASN A 130 -17.95 2.00 -13.25
N PRO A 131 -18.94 2.41 -12.42
CA PRO A 131 -20.16 1.64 -12.15
C PRO A 131 -21.12 1.50 -13.36
N GLY A 132 -20.66 1.78 -14.58
CA GLY A 132 -21.46 1.73 -15.81
C GLY A 132 -21.00 0.71 -16.84
N ASN A 133 -19.96 -0.12 -16.60
CA ASN A 133 -19.42 -1.00 -17.63
C ASN A 133 -19.34 -2.47 -17.18
N ASN A 134 -20.48 -3.16 -17.24
CA ASN A 134 -20.69 -4.52 -16.70
C ASN A 134 -19.95 -5.67 -17.44
N ASN A 135 -19.03 -5.38 -18.36
CA ASN A 135 -18.51 -6.37 -19.32
C ASN A 135 -17.00 -6.59 -19.27
N LYS A 136 -16.26 -6.06 -18.29
CA LYS A 136 -14.82 -6.34 -18.12
C LYS A 136 -14.56 -6.95 -16.75
N SER A 137 -13.64 -7.93 -16.70
CA SER A 137 -13.12 -8.48 -15.45
C SER A 137 -12.43 -7.35 -14.67
N ASP A 138 -13.11 -6.81 -13.68
CA ASP A 138 -12.68 -5.66 -12.86
C ASP A 138 -11.73 -6.08 -11.73
N CYS A 139 -10.96 -7.15 -11.94
CA CYS A 139 -10.03 -7.65 -10.94
C CYS A 139 -8.71 -6.91 -11.08
N TRP A 140 -8.34 -6.16 -10.05
CA TRP A 140 -7.12 -5.38 -10.04
C TRP A 140 -6.19 -5.80 -8.91
N ILE A 141 -4.89 -5.77 -9.19
CA ILE A 141 -3.86 -5.95 -8.19
C ILE A 141 -2.86 -4.81 -8.28
N LYS A 142 -2.33 -4.42 -7.13
CA LYS A 142 -1.23 -3.48 -7.05
C LYS A 142 0.05 -4.25 -6.79
N VAL A 143 1.02 -4.09 -7.68
CA VAL A 143 2.30 -4.78 -7.61
C VAL A 143 3.38 -3.76 -7.29
N PHE A 144 4.04 -3.97 -6.16
CA PHE A 144 5.15 -3.14 -5.69
C PHE A 144 6.46 -3.82 -6.04
N GLN A 145 7.42 -3.03 -6.52
CA GLN A 145 8.78 -3.46 -6.84
C GLN A 145 9.75 -2.88 -5.81
N PHE A 146 10.74 -3.67 -5.41
CA PHE A 146 11.77 -3.30 -4.44
C PHE A 146 13.15 -3.68 -4.94
N ASN A 147 14.14 -2.85 -4.62
CA ASN A 147 15.54 -3.09 -5.00
C ASN A 147 16.25 -4.13 -4.13
N SER A 148 15.67 -4.50 -2.99
CA SER A 148 16.25 -5.49 -2.06
C SER A 148 15.19 -6.05 -1.10
N GLN A 149 15.51 -7.19 -0.47
CA GLN A 149 14.68 -7.77 0.58
C GLN A 149 14.51 -6.84 1.79
N ALA A 150 15.58 -6.12 2.16
CA ALA A 150 15.52 -5.14 3.25
C ALA A 150 14.53 -4.01 2.94
N HIS A 151 14.53 -3.51 1.70
CA HIS A 151 13.55 -2.52 1.26
C HIS A 151 12.13 -3.07 1.27
N ALA A 152 11.94 -4.33 0.86
CA ALA A 152 10.64 -4.99 0.98
C ALA A 152 10.17 -5.05 2.44
N LYS A 153 11.03 -5.38 3.40
CA LYS A 153 10.66 -5.44 4.83
C LYS A 153 10.13 -4.11 5.38
N PHE A 154 10.68 -2.98 4.92
CA PHE A 154 10.31 -1.63 5.36
C PHE A 154 9.39 -0.90 4.38
N ASP A 155 8.77 -1.62 3.43
CA ASP A 155 7.87 -1.08 2.40
C ASP A 155 8.46 0.11 1.60
N LYS A 156 9.79 0.13 1.40
CA LYS A 156 10.52 1.13 0.60
C LYS A 156 10.55 0.74 -0.88
N TYR A 157 9.41 0.85 -1.56
CA TYR A 157 9.29 0.46 -2.97
C TYR A 157 10.05 1.41 -3.91
N SER A 158 10.65 0.86 -4.96
CA SER A 158 11.30 1.63 -6.02
C SER A 158 10.35 1.95 -7.18
N ASN A 159 9.33 1.13 -7.37
CA ASN A 159 8.29 1.33 -8.38
C ASN A 159 7.02 0.60 -7.94
N TRP A 160 5.89 0.96 -8.55
CA TRP A 160 4.64 0.21 -8.42
C TRP A 160 3.83 0.32 -9.70
N ASP A 161 2.94 -0.63 -9.91
CA ASP A 161 2.01 -0.62 -11.03
C ASP A 161 0.69 -1.31 -10.67
N ILE A 162 -0.34 -1.00 -11.44
CA ILE A 162 -1.66 -1.64 -11.35
C ILE A 162 -1.80 -2.63 -12.49
N TYR A 163 -2.28 -3.82 -12.19
CA TYR A 163 -2.53 -4.85 -13.20
C TYR A 163 -3.98 -5.31 -13.15
N GLN A 164 -4.54 -5.54 -14.33
CA GLN A 164 -5.88 -6.09 -14.52
C GLN A 164 -5.80 -7.57 -14.91
N LEU A 165 -6.70 -8.41 -14.40
CA LEU A 165 -6.81 -9.79 -14.86
C LEU A 165 -7.27 -9.82 -16.31
N LYS A 166 -6.47 -10.45 -17.18
CA LYS A 166 -6.85 -10.71 -18.57
C LYS A 166 -8.02 -11.72 -18.58
N PRO A 167 -9.15 -11.42 -19.21
CA PRO A 167 -10.21 -12.40 -19.43
C PRO A 167 -9.70 -13.50 -20.36
N ASP A 168 -10.08 -14.74 -20.06
CA ASP A 168 -9.77 -15.92 -20.89
C ASP A 168 -10.46 -15.86 -22.25
#